data_AF-W2GKE2-F1
#
_entry.id   AF-W2GKE2-F1
#
_cell.length_a   1.000
_cell.length_b   1.000
_cell.length_c   1.000
_cell.angle_alpha   90.00
_cell.angle_beta   90.00
_cell.angle_gamma   90.00
#
_symmetry.space_group_name_H-M   'P 1'
#
loop_
_entity.id
_entity.type
_entity.pdbx_description
1 polymer ?
#
loop_
_entity_poly.entity_id
_entity_poly.type
_entity_poly.pdbx_seq_one_letter_code
_entity_poly.pdbx_strand_id
1 'polypeptide(L)'
;MVIYRNGFNSFNLMDDKDVRCPLCYNDFKPLTCGFYKCVWKFEGVRSSDGFFVSSPWRDAGGNKYHRFDAKEDHGSVEWDSLLIIVKSRRDATAVKVPVCTRSSVVRKYNVCSICWSPFGSIARRNVTTAQCGHSFHSACIGKWSEWCKRFKKTRRGETAWPRLAMFFCVRNPRYYSEKRTDEA
;
A
#
# COMPACT_ATOMS: atom_id res chain seq x y z
N MET A 1 27.67 -10.23 13.50
CA MET A 1 26.30 -10.09 12.96
C MET A 1 25.45 -9.37 14.01
N VAL A 2 24.75 -8.30 13.64
CA VAL A 2 23.89 -7.52 14.56
C VAL A 2 22.44 -7.73 14.14
N ILE A 3 21.56 -7.99 15.10
CA ILE A 3 20.11 -8.08 14.88
C ILE A 3 19.44 -6.92 15.60
N TYR A 4 18.80 -6.04 14.83
CA TYR A 4 18.01 -4.93 15.34
C TYR A 4 16.52 -5.29 15.33
N ARG A 5 15.83 -5.02 16.44
CA ARG A 5 14.39 -5.30 16.59
C ARG A 5 13.58 -4.07 16.22
N ASN A 6 13.00 -4.05 15.02
CA ASN A 6 12.19 -2.92 14.53
C ASN A 6 10.71 -2.93 14.99
N GLY A 7 10.29 -3.96 15.73
CA GLY A 7 8.90 -4.13 16.15
C GLY A 7 7.96 -4.42 14.97
N PHE A 8 6.68 -4.02 15.09
CA PHE A 8 5.67 -4.14 14.04
C PHE A 8 5.52 -2.85 13.20
N ASN A 9 6.58 -2.06 13.10
CA ASN A 9 6.60 -0.85 12.30
C ASN A 9 6.88 -1.19 10.83
N SER A 10 6.32 -0.38 9.93
CA SER A 10 6.69 -0.45 8.50
C SER A 10 7.96 0.35 8.27
N PHE A 11 8.80 -0.12 7.36
CA PHE A 11 10.17 0.40 7.20
C PHE A 11 10.66 0.14 5.77
N ASN A 12 11.46 1.05 5.20
CA ASN A 12 12.06 0.91 3.87
C ASN A 12 13.48 0.36 4.01
N LEU A 13 13.71 -0.87 3.54
CA LEU A 13 15.00 -1.55 3.67
C LEU A 13 16.13 -0.84 2.91
N MET A 14 15.80 -0.07 1.86
CA MET A 14 16.81 0.62 1.04
C MET A 14 17.20 2.00 1.62
N ASP A 15 16.26 2.66 2.32
CA ASP A 15 16.37 4.06 2.72
C ASP A 15 16.45 4.30 4.24
N ASP A 16 16.07 3.34 5.09
CA ASP A 16 16.09 3.55 6.54
C ASP A 16 17.54 3.57 7.06
N LYS A 17 18.09 4.79 7.12
CA LYS A 17 19.47 5.10 7.53
C LYS A 17 19.61 5.25 9.04
N ASP A 18 18.51 5.32 9.79
CA ASP A 18 18.52 5.71 11.20
C ASP A 18 18.54 4.51 12.17
N VAL A 19 19.17 3.40 11.76
CA VAL A 19 19.30 2.21 12.61
C VAL A 19 20.65 2.19 13.30
N ARG A 20 20.64 2.32 14.62
CA ARG A 20 21.84 2.27 15.47
C ARG A 20 22.08 0.88 16.03
N CYS A 21 23.35 0.45 15.99
CA CYS A 21 23.77 -0.78 16.64
C CYS A 21 23.59 -0.64 18.17
N PRO A 22 22.89 -1.56 18.85
CA PRO A 22 22.69 -1.46 20.30
C PRO A 22 23.97 -1.69 21.12
N LEU A 23 25.05 -2.17 20.49
CA LEU A 23 26.32 -2.48 21.15
C LEU A 23 27.33 -1.32 21.02
N CYS A 24 27.51 -0.79 19.81
CA CYS A 24 28.50 0.26 19.54
C CYS A 24 27.88 1.61 19.19
N TYR A 25 26.55 1.70 19.10
CA TYR A 25 25.78 2.91 18.79
C TYR A 25 26.07 3.55 17.43
N ASN A 26 26.93 2.96 16.61
CA ASN A 26 27.16 3.38 15.24
C ASN A 26 25.97 3.04 14.34
N ASP A 27 25.74 3.89 13.35
CA ASP A 27 24.76 3.65 12.30
C ASP A 27 25.21 2.52 11.39
N PHE A 28 24.25 1.71 10.93
CA PHE A 28 24.53 0.67 9.95
C PHE A 28 23.35 0.48 9.00
N LYS A 29 23.66 0.10 7.76
CA LYS A 29 22.64 -0.23 6.76
C LYS A 29 22.20 -1.69 6.93
N PRO A 30 20.90 -1.96 7.15
CA PRO A 30 20.40 -3.34 7.18
C PRO A 30 20.63 -4.04 5.83
N LEU A 31 21.16 -5.26 5.86
CA LEU A 31 21.35 -6.09 4.66
C LEU A 31 20.06 -6.82 4.25
N THR A 32 19.27 -7.24 5.24
CA THR A 32 18.03 -7.99 5.06
C THR A 32 17.20 -7.89 6.34
N CYS A 33 15.99 -8.43 6.32
CA CYS A 33 15.13 -8.51 7.49
C CYS A 33 14.61 -9.93 7.75
N GLY A 34 14.10 -10.13 8.95
CA GLY A 34 13.49 -11.39 9.38
C GLY A 34 12.18 -11.13 10.10
N PHE A 35 11.23 -12.06 9.94
CA PHE A 35 9.88 -11.98 10.48
C PHE A 35 9.66 -13.05 11.54
N TYR A 36 9.01 -12.70 12.66
CA TYR A 36 8.72 -13.61 13.76
C TYR A 36 7.37 -13.27 14.40
N LYS A 37 6.45 -14.24 14.42
CA LYS A 37 5.10 -14.11 15.01
C LYS A 37 4.34 -12.87 14.50
N CYS A 38 4.40 -12.61 13.20
CA CYS A 38 3.75 -11.46 12.56
C CYS A 38 3.13 -11.83 11.22
N VAL A 39 2.34 -10.91 10.66
CA VAL A 39 1.89 -10.97 9.27
C VAL A 39 2.57 -9.84 8.52
N TRP A 40 3.08 -10.12 7.33
CA TRP A 40 3.90 -9.16 6.58
C TRP A 40 3.60 -9.20 5.09
N LYS A 41 3.88 -8.09 4.41
CA LYS A 41 3.99 -7.99 2.96
C LYS A 41 5.10 -7.01 2.60
N PHE A 42 5.48 -6.98 1.33
CA PHE A 42 6.37 -5.95 0.82
C PHE A 42 5.77 -5.26 -0.40
N GLU A 43 6.19 -4.02 -0.58
CA GLU A 43 5.93 -3.22 -1.76
C GLU A 43 7.27 -2.64 -2.20
N GLY A 44 7.58 -2.71 -3.48
CA GLY A 44 8.87 -2.24 -3.96
C GLY A 44 8.88 -1.87 -5.43
N VAL A 45 9.91 -1.14 -5.81
CA VAL A 45 10.21 -0.76 -7.19
C VAL A 45 11.50 -1.45 -7.60
N ARG A 46 11.45 -2.28 -8.64
CA ARG A 46 12.64 -2.98 -9.15
C ARG A 46 13.56 -2.00 -9.88
N SER A 47 14.86 -2.08 -9.64
CA SER A 47 15.85 -1.22 -10.30
C SER A 47 15.99 -1.53 -11.80
N SER A 48 15.70 -2.75 -12.23
CA SER A 48 15.90 -3.18 -13.63
C SER A 48 14.95 -2.51 -14.61
N ASP A 49 13.68 -2.31 -14.23
CA ASP A 49 12.60 -1.84 -15.11
C ASP A 49 11.73 -0.74 -14.49
N GLY A 50 11.96 -0.38 -13.22
CA GLY A 50 11.14 0.55 -12.47
C GLY A 50 9.73 0.02 -12.19
N PHE A 51 9.49 -1.28 -12.33
CA PHE A 51 8.17 -1.87 -12.13
C PHE A 51 7.84 -1.97 -10.65
N PHE A 52 6.60 -1.62 -10.31
CA PHE A 52 6.10 -1.73 -8.95
C PHE A 52 5.58 -3.15 -8.67
N VAL A 53 6.11 -3.75 -7.62
CA VAL A 53 5.71 -5.08 -7.15
C VAL A 53 5.07 -4.95 -5.77
N SER A 54 3.93 -5.61 -5.58
CA SER A 54 3.29 -5.75 -4.28
C SER A 54 3.04 -7.22 -4.00
N SER A 55 3.51 -7.70 -2.85
CA SER A 55 3.31 -9.09 -2.45
C SER A 55 1.95 -9.29 -1.78
N PRO A 56 1.38 -10.51 -1.85
CA PRO A 56 0.32 -10.88 -0.92
C PRO A 56 0.86 -10.85 0.53
N TRP A 57 -0.07 -10.73 1.49
CA TRP A 57 0.25 -10.90 2.91
C TRP A 57 0.63 -12.34 3.20
N ARG A 58 1.69 -12.52 4.01
CA ARG A 58 2.22 -13.81 4.46
C ARG A 58 2.22 -13.87 5.98
N ASP A 59 1.86 -15.03 6.56
CA ASP A 59 1.92 -15.28 8.00
C ASP A 59 3.29 -15.89 8.36
N ALA A 60 4.07 -15.19 9.17
CA ALA A 60 5.28 -15.71 9.81
C ALA A 60 4.93 -16.29 11.19
N GLY A 61 4.01 -17.25 11.18
CA GLY A 61 3.55 -17.95 12.38
C GLY A 61 4.58 -18.95 12.92
N GLY A 62 4.33 -19.45 14.13
CA GLY A 62 5.18 -20.44 14.80
C GLY A 62 6.34 -19.84 15.60
N ASN A 63 7.34 -20.67 15.90
CA ASN A 63 8.49 -20.33 16.74
C ASN A 63 9.81 -20.28 15.94
N LYS A 64 9.78 -19.79 14.70
CA LYS A 64 10.98 -19.64 13.85
C LYS A 64 11.00 -18.29 13.14
N TYR A 65 12.20 -17.83 12.78
CA TYR A 65 12.36 -16.64 11.95
C TYR A 65 12.18 -16.99 10.46
N HIS A 66 11.45 -16.13 9.76
CA HIS A 66 11.34 -16.17 8.30
C HIS A 66 12.21 -15.05 7.73
N ARG A 67 13.34 -15.42 7.12
CA ARG A 67 14.21 -14.45 6.45
C ARG A 67 13.55 -13.95 5.17
N PHE A 68 13.64 -12.65 4.91
CA PHE A 68 13.25 -12.08 3.62
C PHE A 68 14.27 -12.48 2.55
N ASP A 69 13.78 -13.10 1.48
CA ASP A 69 14.56 -13.43 0.30
C ASP A 69 13.71 -13.11 -0.94
N ALA A 70 14.07 -12.04 -1.66
CA ALA A 70 13.41 -11.62 -2.89
C ALA A 70 14.07 -12.28 -4.10
N LYS A 71 14.14 -13.62 -4.08
CA LYS A 71 14.54 -14.38 -5.26
C LYS A 71 13.38 -14.48 -6.21
N GLU A 72 13.65 -14.14 -7.46
CA GLU A 72 12.81 -14.51 -8.60
C GLU A 72 13.44 -15.70 -9.31
N ASP A 73 12.67 -16.33 -10.19
CA ASP A 73 13.06 -17.52 -10.95
C ASP A 73 14.38 -17.33 -11.75
N HIS A 74 14.83 -16.07 -11.91
CA HIS A 74 16.04 -15.68 -12.63
C HIS A 74 17.17 -15.06 -11.76
N GLY A 75 17.06 -15.06 -10.43
CA GLY A 75 18.13 -14.59 -9.53
C GLY A 75 17.68 -13.60 -8.45
N SER A 76 18.64 -12.84 -7.90
CA SER A 76 18.40 -11.80 -6.91
C SER A 76 17.82 -10.54 -7.55
N VAL A 77 16.78 -9.98 -6.94
CA VAL A 77 16.16 -8.73 -7.39
C VAL A 77 16.82 -7.53 -6.69
N GLU A 78 17.31 -6.58 -7.48
CA GLU A 78 17.75 -5.26 -7.02
C GLU A 78 16.56 -4.30 -6.94
N TRP A 79 16.48 -3.51 -5.86
CA TRP A 79 15.35 -2.64 -5.54
C TRP A 79 15.79 -1.18 -5.43
N ASP A 80 15.06 -0.27 -6.09
CA ASP A 80 15.22 1.17 -5.87
C ASP A 80 14.55 1.61 -4.56
N SER A 81 13.46 0.92 -4.20
CA SER A 81 12.75 1.10 -2.93
C SER A 81 12.10 -0.22 -2.54
N LEU A 82 12.17 -0.57 -1.26
CA LEU A 82 11.57 -1.77 -0.72
C LEU A 82 10.96 -1.51 0.65
N LEU A 83 9.66 -1.22 0.65
CA LEU A 83 8.86 -1.00 1.83
C LEU A 83 8.37 -2.35 2.39
N ILE A 84 8.81 -2.65 3.61
CA ILE A 84 8.34 -3.79 4.39
C ILE A 84 7.21 -3.32 5.30
N ILE A 85 6.07 -3.99 5.21
CA ILE A 85 4.87 -3.68 5.99
C ILE A 85 4.58 -4.86 6.90
N VAL A 86 4.56 -4.61 8.21
CA VAL A 86 4.38 -5.65 9.23
C VAL A 86 3.19 -5.32 10.12
N LYS A 87 2.46 -6.34 10.55
CA LYS A 87 1.40 -6.25 11.56
C LYS A 87 1.54 -7.35 12.58
N SER A 88 1.12 -7.10 13.81
CA SER A 88 0.94 -8.18 14.77
C SER A 88 -0.14 -9.13 14.26
N ARG A 89 -0.05 -10.42 14.65
CA ARG A 89 -1.09 -11.40 14.25
C ARG A 89 -2.46 -11.04 14.79
N ARG A 90 -2.52 -10.39 15.97
CA ARG A 90 -3.76 -9.92 16.60
C ARG A 90 -4.45 -8.85 15.74
N ASP A 91 -3.66 -7.88 15.25
CA ASP A 91 -4.18 -6.77 14.42
C ASP A 91 -4.57 -7.23 13.02
N ALA A 92 -3.88 -8.25 12.49
CA ALA A 92 -4.24 -8.85 11.20
C ALA A 92 -5.62 -9.54 11.24
N THR A 93 -5.94 -10.25 12.33
CA THR A 93 -7.24 -10.89 12.52
C THR A 93 -8.40 -9.93 12.78
N ALA A 94 -8.12 -8.73 13.30
CA ALA A 94 -9.14 -7.71 13.53
C ALA A 94 -9.71 -7.14 12.21
N VAL A 95 -9.04 -7.36 11.09
CA VAL A 95 -9.52 -6.99 9.76
C VAL A 95 -10.09 -8.24 9.07
N LYS A 96 -11.11 -8.87 9.67
CA LYS A 96 -12.08 -9.63 8.88
C LYS A 96 -12.82 -8.61 8.02
N VAL A 97 -12.26 -8.27 6.87
CA VAL A 97 -12.99 -7.56 5.83
C VAL A 97 -14.21 -8.42 5.56
N PRO A 98 -15.45 -7.92 5.73
CA PRO A 98 -16.60 -8.67 5.28
C PRO A 98 -16.35 -8.98 3.82
N VAL A 99 -16.38 -10.26 3.46
CA VAL A 99 -16.19 -10.74 2.10
C VAL A 99 -16.97 -9.80 1.20
N CYS A 100 -16.27 -9.08 0.31
CA CYS A 100 -16.94 -8.35 -0.75
C CYS A 100 -17.65 -9.39 -1.61
N THR A 101 -18.88 -9.72 -1.22
CA THR A 101 -19.81 -10.49 -2.02
C THR A 101 -19.79 -9.86 -3.40
N ARG A 102 -19.56 -10.71 -4.40
CA ARG A 102 -19.36 -10.48 -5.84
C ARG A 102 -20.48 -9.71 -6.57
N SER A 103 -21.22 -8.86 -5.88
CA SER A 103 -22.14 -7.90 -6.48
C SER A 103 -22.35 -6.76 -5.49
N SER A 104 -21.51 -5.73 -5.59
CA SER A 104 -21.82 -4.45 -4.97
C SER A 104 -22.99 -3.85 -5.75
N VAL A 105 -24.21 -4.09 -5.26
CA VAL A 105 -25.31 -3.17 -5.54
C VAL A 105 -24.79 -1.80 -5.16
N VAL A 106 -24.55 -0.94 -6.15
CA VAL A 106 -24.14 0.45 -5.93
C VAL A 106 -25.23 1.09 -5.08
N ARG A 107 -24.96 1.23 -3.78
CA ARG A 107 -25.90 1.88 -2.85
C ARG A 107 -25.92 3.37 -3.22
N LYS A 108 -27.09 4.01 -3.07
CA LYS A 108 -27.32 5.44 -3.40
C LYS A 108 -26.30 6.40 -2.74
N TYR A 109 -25.70 5.97 -1.63
CA TYR A 109 -24.72 6.72 -0.84
C TYR A 109 -23.25 6.41 -1.17
N ASN A 110 -22.98 5.47 -2.09
CA ASN A 110 -21.61 5.23 -2.52
C ASN A 110 -21.10 6.47 -3.29
N VAL A 111 -19.83 6.81 -3.06
CA VAL A 111 -19.15 7.94 -3.68
C VAL A 111 -18.07 7.45 -4.64
N CYS A 112 -17.81 8.22 -5.70
CA CYS A 112 -16.70 7.95 -6.59
C CYS A 112 -15.37 8.32 -5.92
N SER A 113 -14.39 7.41 -5.88
CA SER A 113 -13.08 7.69 -5.27
C SER A 113 -12.19 8.68 -6.04
N ILE A 114 -12.62 9.14 -7.22
CA ILE A 114 -11.86 10.12 -8.04
C ILE A 114 -12.36 11.53 -7.76
N CYS A 115 -13.67 11.77 -7.79
CA CYS A 115 -14.27 13.10 -7.61
C CYS A 115 -14.99 13.27 -6.27
N TRP A 116 -15.01 12.21 -5.44
CA TRP A 116 -15.64 12.18 -4.11
C TRP A 116 -17.14 12.48 -4.10
N SER A 117 -17.77 12.50 -5.27
CA SER A 117 -19.19 12.83 -5.42
C SER A 117 -20.07 11.57 -5.42
N PRO A 118 -21.31 11.65 -4.92
CA PRO A 118 -22.24 10.51 -4.92
C PRO A 118 -22.57 10.02 -6.34
N PHE A 119 -22.96 8.76 -6.48
CA PHE A 119 -23.44 8.22 -7.77
C PHE A 119 -24.86 8.68 -8.15
N GLY A 120 -25.65 9.18 -7.19
CA GLY A 120 -27.01 9.67 -7.43
C GLY A 120 -28.06 8.57 -7.61
N SER A 121 -29.34 8.94 -7.60
CA SER A 121 -30.49 8.00 -7.56
C SER A 121 -30.81 7.30 -8.88
N ILE A 122 -30.28 7.76 -10.03
CA ILE A 122 -30.82 7.40 -11.36
C ILE A 122 -29.79 6.72 -12.30
N ALA A 123 -28.51 6.65 -11.95
CA ALA A 123 -27.49 6.29 -12.94
C ALA A 123 -26.94 4.86 -12.82
N ARG A 124 -27.73 3.84 -13.16
CA ARG A 124 -27.17 2.52 -13.55
C ARG A 124 -26.31 2.59 -14.82
N ARG A 125 -26.24 3.74 -15.50
CA ARG A 125 -25.57 3.90 -16.80
C ARG A 125 -24.20 4.59 -16.78
N ASN A 126 -23.76 5.17 -15.66
CA ASN A 126 -22.52 5.96 -15.61
C ASN A 126 -21.55 5.54 -14.49
N VAL A 127 -21.65 4.31 -14.02
CA VAL A 127 -20.77 3.76 -12.97
C VAL A 127 -19.99 2.58 -13.54
N THR A 128 -18.68 2.65 -13.43
CA THR A 128 -17.75 1.58 -13.79
C THR A 128 -17.21 0.96 -12.51
N THR A 129 -17.42 -0.35 -12.33
CA THR A 129 -16.83 -1.10 -11.21
C THR A 129 -15.61 -1.87 -11.70
N ALA A 130 -14.46 -1.60 -11.08
CA ALA A 130 -13.23 -2.34 -11.35
C ALA A 130 -13.33 -3.77 -10.80
N GLN A 131 -12.50 -4.68 -11.32
CA GLN A 131 -12.40 -6.06 -10.85
C GLN A 131 -12.04 -6.15 -9.36
N CYS A 132 -11.37 -5.13 -8.80
CA CYS A 132 -11.09 -4.99 -7.38
C CYS A 132 -12.28 -4.52 -6.52
N GLY A 133 -13.47 -4.35 -7.11
CA GLY A 133 -14.72 -4.01 -6.42
C GLY A 133 -14.98 -2.52 -6.20
N HIS A 134 -14.05 -1.64 -6.57
CA HIS A 134 -14.23 -0.19 -6.48
C HIS A 134 -15.09 0.34 -7.63
N SER A 135 -15.94 1.32 -7.34
CA SER A 135 -16.85 1.94 -8.31
C SER A 135 -16.44 3.38 -8.58
N PHE A 136 -16.57 3.82 -9.83
CA PHE A 136 -16.18 5.15 -10.30
C PHE A 136 -17.23 5.70 -11.28
N HIS A 137 -17.35 7.02 -11.41
CA HIS A 137 -18.09 7.55 -12.55
C HIS A 137 -17.32 7.19 -13.82
N SER A 138 -18.02 6.74 -14.86
CA SER A 138 -17.38 6.34 -16.13
C SER A 138 -16.56 7.50 -16.73
N ALA A 139 -17.03 8.74 -16.59
CA ALA A 139 -16.28 9.92 -16.99
C ALA A 139 -15.00 10.14 -16.17
N CYS A 140 -15.03 9.87 -14.86
CA CYS A 140 -13.87 10.01 -13.98
C CYS A 140 -12.78 9.00 -14.34
N ILE A 141 -13.14 7.72 -14.49
CA ILE A 141 -12.17 6.67 -14.85
C ILE A 141 -11.66 6.84 -16.29
N GLY A 142 -12.50 7.35 -17.20
CA GLY A 142 -12.10 7.70 -18.56
C GLY A 142 -11.01 8.77 -18.59
N LYS A 143 -11.28 9.93 -17.96
CA LYS A 143 -10.31 11.02 -17.82
C LYS A 143 -9.03 10.57 -17.12
N TRP A 144 -9.15 9.77 -16.07
CA TRP A 144 -8.01 9.22 -15.36
C TRP A 144 -7.15 8.31 -16.26
N SER A 145 -7.79 7.46 -17.05
CA SER A 145 -7.10 6.54 -17.97
C SER A 145 -6.38 7.30 -19.10
N GLU A 146 -6.97 8.37 -19.62
CA GLU A 146 -6.34 9.24 -20.61
C GLU A 146 -5.15 10.01 -20.03
N TRP A 147 -5.28 10.51 -18.80
CA TRP A 147 -4.18 11.12 -18.06
C TRP A 147 -3.00 10.15 -17.97
N CYS A 148 -3.23 8.91 -17.53
CA CYS A 148 -2.18 7.88 -17.50
C CYS A 148 -1.52 7.61 -18.87
N LYS A 149 -2.26 7.70 -19.99
CA LYS A 149 -1.70 7.52 -21.34
C LYS A 149 -0.80 8.67 -21.76
N ARG A 150 -1.13 9.92 -21.39
CA ARG A 150 -0.32 11.11 -21.75
C ARG A 150 1.04 11.08 -21.08
N PHE A 151 1.12 10.65 -19.82
CA PHE A 151 2.39 10.54 -19.08
C PHE A 151 3.25 9.33 -19.46
N LYS A 152 2.75 8.40 -20.28
CA LYS A 152 3.57 7.33 -20.89
C LYS A 152 4.43 7.83 -22.06
N LYS A 153 4.01 8.90 -22.76
CA LYS A 153 4.70 9.39 -23.96
C LYS A 153 5.83 10.40 -23.66
N THR A 154 5.83 11.02 -22.49
CA THR A 154 6.79 12.07 -22.09
C THR A 154 8.05 11.53 -21.38
N ARG A 155 8.42 10.25 -21.53
CA ARG A 155 9.71 9.73 -21.03
C ARG A 155 10.76 9.64 -22.14
N ARG A 156 11.21 10.80 -22.62
CA ARG A 156 12.59 11.02 -23.11
C ARG A 156 13.00 12.41 -22.64
N GLY A 157 13.70 12.45 -21.51
CA GLY A 157 14.19 13.70 -20.93
C GLY A 157 13.21 14.36 -19.97
N GLU A 158 13.72 14.73 -18.81
CA GLU A 158 13.13 15.57 -17.77
C GLU A 158 12.29 14.88 -16.67
N THR A 159 12.87 14.99 -15.48
CA THR A 159 12.43 14.54 -14.16
C THR A 159 11.28 15.41 -13.64
N ALA A 160 10.04 14.96 -13.83
CA ALA A 160 8.92 15.41 -13.01
C ALA A 160 7.82 14.34 -13.00
N TRP A 161 8.01 13.28 -12.20
CA TRP A 161 6.91 12.43 -11.77
C TRP A 161 6.19 13.15 -10.63
N PRO A 162 4.90 13.53 -10.75
CA PRO A 162 4.11 13.70 -9.55
C PRO A 162 3.99 12.32 -8.91
N ARG A 163 4.66 12.15 -7.77
CA ARG A 163 4.69 11.00 -6.85
C ARG A 163 3.30 10.58 -6.30
N LEU A 164 2.20 10.85 -7.01
CA LEU A 164 0.83 10.78 -6.48
C LEU A 164 -0.12 9.82 -7.23
N ALA A 165 0.33 9.10 -8.26
CA ALA A 165 -0.52 8.12 -8.95
C ALA A 165 -0.26 6.67 -8.48
N MET A 166 0.22 6.49 -7.25
CA MET A 166 0.29 5.19 -6.59
C MET A 166 -0.86 5.08 -5.60
N PHE A 167 -1.68 4.04 -5.79
CA PHE A 167 -2.60 3.44 -4.83
C PHE A 167 -2.49 3.97 -3.38
N PHE A 168 -3.24 5.02 -3.05
CA PHE A 168 -3.66 5.26 -1.67
C PHE A 168 -5.16 5.03 -1.59
N CYS A 169 -5.54 3.77 -1.37
CA CYS A 169 -6.70 3.47 -0.54
C CYS A 169 -6.19 2.89 0.78
N VAL A 170 -5.35 3.67 1.48
CA VAL A 170 -5.16 3.49 2.91
C VAL A 170 -6.33 4.23 3.56
N ARG A 171 -7.30 3.46 4.06
CA ARG A 171 -8.24 3.93 5.08
C ARG A 171 -7.41 4.58 6.19
N ASN A 172 -7.55 5.89 6.37
CA ASN A 172 -7.12 6.57 7.59
C ASN A 172 -8.35 6.71 8.49
N PRO A 173 -8.57 5.84 9.49
CA PRO A 173 -9.64 6.03 10.46
C PRO A 173 -9.10 6.90 11.61
N ARG A 174 -8.83 8.17 11.32
CA ARG A 174 -8.76 9.22 12.35
C ARG A 174 -9.30 10.49 11.72
N TYR A 175 -10.56 10.80 12.02
CA TYR A 175 -11.10 12.12 12.41
C TYR A 175 -12.62 12.14 12.22
N TYR A 176 -13.33 11.73 13.27
CA TYR A 176 -14.73 12.02 13.65
C TYR A 176 -14.91 11.35 15.03
N SER A 177 -15.38 11.91 16.14
CA SER A 177 -16.09 13.14 16.52
C SER A 177 -15.24 13.90 17.59
N GLU A 178 -15.53 15.10 18.09
CA GLU A 178 -16.83 15.67 18.47
C GLU A 178 -16.63 17.17 18.74
N LYS A 179 -17.32 18.05 18.00
CA LYS A 179 -17.59 19.40 18.48
C LYS A 179 -18.81 19.30 19.37
N ARG A 180 -18.61 19.40 20.69
CA ARG A 180 -19.70 19.69 21.62
C ARG A 180 -19.86 21.20 21.65
N THR A 181 -20.87 21.69 20.95
CA THR A 181 -21.52 22.97 21.21
C THR A 181 -22.31 22.81 22.50
N ASP A 182 -22.02 23.62 23.51
CA ASP A 182 -22.98 23.98 24.55
C ASP A 182 -22.73 25.46 24.87
N GLU A 183 -23.56 26.30 24.25
CA GLU A 183 -23.91 27.62 24.75
C GLU A 183 -24.97 27.43 25.85
N ALA A 184 -24.73 28.01 27.01
CA ALA A 184 -25.73 28.50 27.95
C ALA A 184 -25.10 29.63 28.77
#